data_AF-A0A2D6YDQ5-F1
#
_entry.id   AF-A0A2D6YDQ5-F1
#
_cell.length_a   1.000
_cell.length_b   1.000
_cell.length_c   1.000
_cell.angle_alpha   90.00
_cell.angle_beta   90.00
_cell.angle_gamma   90.00
#
_symmetry.space_group_name_H-M   'P 1'
#
loop_
_entity.id
_entity.type
_entity.pdbx_description
1 polymer ?
#
loop_
_entity_poly.entity_id
_entity_poly.type
_entity_poly.pdbx_seq_one_letter_code
_entity_poly.pdbx_strand_id
1 'polypeptide(L)'
;MITKFRSFNMAQIDLIKQVSSLVAMLTPRKTFSKQHTVKKKKPLLRISLDGVFQGKYLTRREAECVFYAMKKHTIKRTGEIMVLSPRTVEFYLKRIRKKLNCARKKDLVRAMHNTSFLKIFHPIKNKYDAIIQ
;
A
#
# COMPACT_ATOMS: atom_id res chain seq x y z
N MET A 1 39.27 -14.47 43.64
CA MET A 1 38.91 -13.48 42.61
C MET A 1 37.42 -13.17 42.73
N ILE A 2 37.08 -12.11 43.47
CA ILE A 2 35.70 -11.70 43.74
C ILE A 2 35.57 -10.23 43.35
N THR A 3 34.58 -9.90 42.53
CA THR A 3 33.73 -8.71 42.71
C THR A 3 32.39 -8.99 42.04
N LYS A 4 31.41 -9.48 42.81
CA LYS A 4 30.30 -8.71 43.39
C LYS A 4 29.35 -8.13 42.33
N PHE A 5 28.28 -8.90 42.09
CA PHE A 5 27.01 -8.44 41.53
C PHE A 5 26.55 -7.23 42.36
N ARG A 6 26.63 -6.03 41.78
CA ARG A 6 26.42 -4.78 42.48
C ARG A 6 24.92 -4.54 42.61
N SER A 7 24.43 -4.61 43.85
CA SER A 7 23.07 -4.31 44.26
C SER A 7 22.60 -2.97 43.67
N PHE A 8 21.59 -3.02 42.80
CA PHE A 8 20.92 -1.82 42.29
C PHE A 8 20.01 -1.27 43.39
N ASN A 9 20.46 -0.16 44.01
CA ASN A 9 19.68 0.61 44.97
C ASN A 9 18.35 1.06 44.32
N MET A 10 17.22 0.67 44.90
CA MET A 10 15.86 1.07 44.46
C MET A 10 15.66 2.58 44.42
N ALA A 11 16.42 3.37 45.21
CA ALA A 11 16.35 4.83 45.23
C ALA A 11 16.90 5.53 43.96
N GLN A 12 17.69 4.86 43.11
CA GLN A 12 18.25 5.46 41.88
C GLN A 12 17.29 5.40 40.69
N ILE A 13 16.29 4.51 40.74
CA ILE A 13 15.34 4.31 39.63
C ILE A 13 14.32 5.46 39.57
N ASP A 14 13.96 6.05 40.71
CA ASP A 14 12.93 7.09 40.78
C ASP A 14 13.41 8.46 40.27
N LEU A 15 14.69 8.79 40.46
CA LEU A 15 15.29 10.01 39.91
C LEU A 15 15.33 9.96 38.37
N ILE A 16 15.68 8.80 37.80
CA ILE A 16 15.73 8.60 36.34
C ILE A 16 14.33 8.66 35.73
N LYS A 17 13.29 8.17 36.43
CA LYS A 17 11.89 8.30 36.01
C LYS A 17 11.41 9.75 36.05
N GLN A 18 11.72 10.52 37.10
CA GLN A 18 11.34 11.94 37.17
C GLN A 18 12.00 12.78 36.07
N VAL A 19 13.30 12.58 35.84
CA VAL A 19 14.07 13.35 34.86
C VAL A 19 13.70 12.95 33.42
N SER A 20 13.17 11.74 33.19
CA SER A 20 12.69 11.31 31.86
C SER A 20 11.60 12.21 31.27
N SER A 21 10.74 12.77 32.13
CA SER A 21 9.67 13.71 31.72
C SER A 21 10.23 15.05 31.24
N LEU A 22 11.17 15.62 32.00
CA LEU A 22 11.86 16.87 31.65
C LEU A 22 12.75 16.68 30.43
N VAL A 23 13.44 15.56 30.31
CA VAL A 23 14.23 15.20 29.12
C VAL A 23 13.32 15.05 27.89
N ALA A 24 12.12 14.48 28.03
CA ALA A 24 11.15 14.41 26.92
C ALA A 24 10.58 15.78 26.52
N MET A 25 10.48 16.74 27.45
CA MET A 25 10.01 18.10 27.18
C MET A 25 11.10 19.01 26.58
N LEU A 26 12.35 18.81 26.98
CA LEU A 26 13.51 19.58 26.53
C LEU A 26 14.16 19.00 25.25
N THR A 27 13.85 17.75 24.91
CA THR A 27 14.26 17.18 23.62
C THR A 27 13.37 17.74 22.51
N PRO A 28 13.94 18.30 21.42
CA PRO A 28 13.13 18.74 20.31
C PRO A 28 12.32 17.56 19.79
N ARG A 29 10.99 17.67 19.89
CA ARG A 29 10.06 16.68 19.36
C ARG A 29 10.40 16.49 17.88
N LYS A 30 10.90 15.32 17.49
CA LYS A 30 10.91 14.90 16.08
C LYS A 30 9.46 14.83 15.64
N THR A 31 8.93 15.96 15.21
CA THR A 31 7.74 15.96 14.37
C THR A 31 8.12 15.08 13.19
N PHE A 32 7.48 13.92 13.08
CA PHE A 32 7.47 13.15 11.86
C PHE A 32 6.70 14.00 10.84
N SER A 33 7.29 15.11 10.42
CA SER A 33 6.79 15.93 9.33
C SER A 33 6.85 15.00 8.15
N LYS A 34 5.69 14.48 7.75
CA LYS A 34 5.56 13.80 6.46
C LYS A 34 6.10 14.79 5.45
N GLN A 35 7.31 14.52 4.95
CA GLN A 35 7.90 15.27 3.87
C GLN A 35 7.02 15.02 2.65
N HIS A 36 5.99 15.85 2.49
CA HIS A 36 5.23 15.98 1.26
C HIS A 36 6.16 16.69 0.28
N THR A 37 7.17 15.97 -0.22
CA THR A 37 7.85 16.38 -1.45
C THR A 37 6.76 16.63 -2.49
N VAL A 38 6.70 17.84 -3.03
CA VAL A 38 5.78 18.19 -4.11
C VAL A 38 6.22 17.41 -5.34
N LYS A 39 5.79 16.16 -5.43
CA LYS A 39 6.12 15.27 -6.56
C LYS A 39 5.47 15.88 -7.80
N LYS A 40 6.28 16.18 -8.83
CA LYS A 40 5.80 16.59 -10.16
C LYS A 40 4.64 15.68 -10.57
N LYS A 41 3.45 16.25 -10.83
CA LYS A 41 2.25 15.48 -11.16
C LYS A 41 2.50 14.78 -12.50
N LYS A 42 2.80 13.47 -12.45
CA LYS A 42 2.89 12.64 -13.66
C LYS A 42 1.56 12.76 -14.42
N PRO A 43 1.56 12.79 -15.76
CA PRO A 43 0.33 12.81 -16.53
C PRO A 43 -0.56 11.65 -16.08
N LEU A 44 -1.82 11.96 -15.80
CA LEU A 44 -2.80 11.00 -15.28
C LEU A 44 -3.11 10.01 -16.38
N LEU A 45 -2.36 8.90 -16.46
CA LEU A 45 -2.65 7.82 -17.38
C LEU A 45 -4.02 7.22 -17.00
N ARG A 46 -5.03 7.50 -17.83
CA ARG A 46 -6.39 6.98 -17.74
C ARG A 46 -6.59 5.99 -18.88
N ILE A 47 -7.02 4.79 -18.54
CA ILE A 47 -7.28 3.71 -19.50
C ILE A 47 -8.79 3.62 -19.64
N SER A 48 -9.33 4.01 -20.79
CA SER A 48 -10.76 3.88 -21.08
C SER A 48 -11.14 2.41 -21.23
N LEU A 49 -12.37 2.07 -20.80
CA LEU A 49 -12.94 0.74 -20.97
C LEU A 49 -13.97 0.77 -22.09
N ASP A 50 -13.99 -0.30 -22.88
CA ASP A 50 -14.93 -0.48 -23.99
C ASP A 50 -16.18 -1.27 -23.56
N GLY A 51 -17.18 -1.33 -24.45
CA GLY A 51 -18.39 -2.14 -24.29
C GLY A 51 -19.31 -1.63 -23.18
N VAL A 52 -19.69 -2.52 -22.25
CA VAL A 52 -20.64 -2.23 -21.15
C VAL A 52 -20.15 -1.08 -20.23
N PHE A 53 -18.87 -0.74 -20.30
CA PHE A 53 -18.25 0.30 -19.48
C PHE A 53 -17.86 1.55 -20.27
N GLN A 54 -18.48 1.78 -21.43
CA GLN A 54 -18.23 2.96 -22.25
C GLN A 54 -18.33 4.26 -21.42
N GLY A 55 -17.36 5.15 -21.60
CA GLY A 55 -17.24 6.39 -20.82
C GLY A 55 -16.63 6.23 -19.43
N LYS A 56 -16.39 5.00 -18.95
CA LYS A 56 -15.62 4.75 -17.73
C LYS A 56 -14.15 4.54 -18.06
N TYR A 57 -13.30 4.98 -17.13
CA TYR A 57 -11.85 4.80 -17.23
C TYR A 57 -11.28 4.20 -15.94
N LEU A 58 -10.11 3.60 -15.99
CA LEU A 58 -9.33 3.22 -14.82
C LEU A 58 -8.06 4.07 -14.77
N THR A 59 -7.68 4.48 -13.56
CA THR A 59 -6.33 5.00 -13.37
C THR A 59 -5.32 3.87 -13.53
N ARG A 60 -4.07 4.21 -13.83
CA ARG A 60 -2.99 3.22 -13.93
C ARG A 60 -2.92 2.25 -12.74
N ARG A 61 -2.98 2.75 -11.50
CA ARG A 61 -2.93 1.89 -10.29
C ARG A 61 -4.14 0.97 -10.19
N GLU A 62 -5.32 1.48 -10.54
CA GLU A 62 -6.54 0.68 -10.57
C GLU A 62 -6.43 -0.44 -11.63
N ALA A 63 -5.94 -0.11 -12.81
CA ALA A 63 -5.70 -1.07 -13.90
C ALA A 63 -4.68 -2.16 -13.51
N GLU A 64 -3.57 -1.78 -12.86
CA GLU A 64 -2.59 -2.74 -12.33
C GLU A 64 -3.25 -3.73 -11.36
N CYS A 65 -4.03 -3.24 -10.37
CA CYS A 65 -4.74 -4.11 -9.43
C CYS A 65 -5.75 -5.05 -10.12
N VAL A 66 -6.49 -4.56 -11.11
CA VAL A 66 -7.47 -5.37 -11.87
C VAL A 66 -6.77 -6.44 -12.70
N PHE A 67 -5.67 -6.09 -13.35
CA PHE A 67 -4.88 -7.03 -14.15
C PHE A 67 -4.43 -8.24 -13.31
N TYR A 68 -3.87 -7.99 -12.12
CA TYR A 68 -3.46 -9.09 -11.23
C TYR A 68 -4.65 -9.85 -10.65
N ALA A 69 -5.79 -9.19 -10.43
CA ALA A 69 -7.02 -9.85 -10.04
C ALA A 69 -7.56 -10.81 -11.13
N MET A 70 -7.45 -10.42 -12.42
CA MET A 70 -7.80 -11.28 -13.56
C MET A 70 -6.85 -12.47 -13.68
N LYS A 71 -5.56 -12.30 -13.36
CA LYS A 71 -4.57 -13.38 -13.24
C LYS A 71 -4.74 -14.27 -12.00
N LYS A 72 -5.87 -14.16 -11.28
CA LYS A 72 -6.19 -14.94 -10.07
C LYS A 72 -5.23 -14.74 -8.88
N HIS A 73 -4.42 -13.67 -8.85
CA HIS A 73 -3.60 -13.38 -7.68
C HIS A 73 -4.46 -12.97 -6.47
N THR A 74 -3.96 -13.31 -5.27
CA THR A 74 -4.53 -12.91 -3.99
C THR A 74 -4.17 -11.46 -3.67
N ILE A 75 -4.92 -10.81 -2.77
CA ILE A 75 -4.67 -9.41 -2.37
C ILE A 75 -3.27 -9.24 -1.79
N LYS A 76 -2.82 -10.20 -0.94
CA LYS A 76 -1.48 -10.22 -0.36
C LYS A 76 -0.42 -10.23 -1.46
N ARG A 77 -0.59 -11.17 -2.41
CA ARG A 77 0.33 -11.35 -3.53
C ARG A 77 0.40 -10.12 -4.45
N THR A 78 -0.74 -9.55 -4.79
CA THR A 78 -0.80 -8.32 -5.57
C THR A 78 -0.13 -7.15 -4.83
N GLY A 79 -0.25 -7.10 -3.50
CA GLY A 79 0.46 -6.15 -2.65
C GLY A 79 1.98 -6.29 -2.75
N GLU A 80 2.49 -7.52 -2.64
CA GLU A 80 3.93 -7.81 -2.80
C GLU A 80 4.45 -7.35 -4.18
N ILE A 81 3.77 -7.74 -5.26
CA ILE A 81 4.18 -7.42 -6.65
C ILE A 81 4.20 -5.91 -6.90
N MET A 82 3.15 -5.21 -6.44
CA MET A 82 3.00 -3.78 -6.66
C MET A 82 3.72 -2.92 -5.63
N VAL A 83 4.36 -3.54 -4.62
CA VAL A 83 4.96 -2.89 -3.45
C VAL A 83 3.95 -1.97 -2.75
N LEU A 84 2.77 -2.54 -2.44
CA LEU A 84 1.65 -1.87 -1.78
C LEU A 84 1.20 -2.68 -0.55
N SER A 85 0.63 -1.99 0.43
CA SER A 85 -0.02 -2.70 1.54
C SER A 85 -1.26 -3.46 1.03
N PRO A 86 -1.58 -4.65 1.59
CA PRO A 86 -2.79 -5.39 1.23
C PRO A 86 -4.07 -4.55 1.38
N ARG A 87 -4.13 -3.67 2.40
CA ARG A 87 -5.25 -2.73 2.59
C ARG A 87 -5.39 -1.74 1.44
N THR A 88 -4.28 -1.28 0.87
CA THR A 88 -4.29 -0.37 -0.29
C THR A 88 -4.82 -1.08 -1.53
N VAL A 89 -4.42 -2.33 -1.77
CA VAL A 89 -4.93 -3.13 -2.89
C VAL A 89 -6.43 -3.38 -2.73
N GLU A 90 -6.87 -3.74 -1.53
CA GLU A 90 -8.30 -3.92 -1.22
C GLU A 90 -9.10 -2.63 -1.47
N PHE A 91 -8.57 -1.49 -1.04
CA PHE A 91 -9.16 -0.18 -1.29
C PHE A 91 -9.33 0.09 -2.78
N TYR A 92 -8.28 -0.15 -3.60
CA TYR A 92 -8.38 -0.01 -5.05
C TYR A 92 -9.44 -0.93 -5.65
N LEU A 93 -9.45 -2.22 -5.30
CA LEU A 93 -10.44 -3.17 -5.80
C LEU A 93 -11.87 -2.81 -5.38
N LYS A 94 -12.07 -2.29 -4.16
CA LYS A 94 -13.37 -1.78 -3.69
C LYS A 94 -13.82 -0.56 -4.49
N ARG A 95 -12.92 0.38 -4.75
CA ARG A 95 -13.21 1.58 -5.55
C ARG A 95 -13.61 1.22 -6.98
N ILE A 96 -12.88 0.29 -7.60
CA ILE A 96 -13.16 -0.17 -8.97
C ILE A 96 -14.50 -0.89 -9.05
N ARG A 97 -14.79 -1.78 -8.09
CA ARG A 97 -16.10 -2.42 -7.97
C ARG A 97 -17.23 -1.39 -7.89
N LYS A 98 -17.08 -0.35 -7.07
CA LYS A 98 -18.06 0.74 -7.00
C LYS A 98 -18.17 1.50 -8.33
N LYS A 99 -17.06 1.74 -9.02
CA LYS A 99 -17.02 2.41 -10.33
C LYS A 99 -17.73 1.62 -11.43
N LEU A 100 -17.57 0.29 -11.42
CA LEU A 100 -18.12 -0.62 -12.42
C LEU A 100 -19.45 -1.24 -11.99
N ASN A 101 -19.98 -0.87 -10.82
CA ASN A 101 -21.19 -1.41 -10.22
C ASN A 101 -21.16 -2.95 -10.06
N CYS A 102 -20.02 -3.51 -9.67
CA CYS A 102 -19.85 -4.94 -9.42
C CYS A 102 -19.90 -5.24 -7.91
N ALA A 103 -20.69 -6.23 -7.49
CA ALA A 103 -20.79 -6.58 -6.07
C ALA A 103 -19.55 -7.36 -5.59
N ARG A 104 -19.19 -8.45 -6.28
CA ARG A 104 -18.14 -9.38 -5.87
C ARG A 104 -16.90 -9.25 -6.75
N LYS A 105 -15.76 -9.73 -6.24
CA LYS A 105 -14.50 -9.82 -7.02
C LYS A 105 -14.67 -10.67 -8.29
N LYS A 106 -15.45 -11.76 -8.20
CA LYS A 106 -15.72 -12.65 -9.33
C LYS A 106 -16.45 -11.92 -10.47
N ASP A 107 -17.47 -11.13 -10.13
CA ASP A 107 -18.26 -10.36 -11.09
C ASP A 107 -17.39 -9.33 -11.82
N LEU A 108 -16.51 -8.65 -11.07
CA LEU A 108 -15.52 -7.72 -11.63
C LEU A 108 -14.63 -8.43 -12.67
N VAL A 109 -14.05 -9.59 -12.31
CA VAL A 109 -13.17 -10.34 -13.22
C VAL A 109 -13.94 -10.77 -14.48
N ARG A 110 -15.16 -11.29 -14.31
CA ARG A 110 -16.04 -11.68 -15.43
C ARG A 110 -16.33 -10.52 -16.36
N ALA A 111 -16.69 -9.36 -15.81
CA ALA A 111 -17.00 -8.18 -16.61
C ALA A 111 -15.77 -7.64 -17.34
N MET A 112 -14.58 -7.70 -16.73
CA MET A 112 -13.34 -7.30 -17.38
C MET A 112 -12.92 -8.24 -18.52
N HIS A 113 -13.23 -9.53 -18.45
CA HIS A 113 -12.99 -10.47 -19.56
C HIS A 113 -13.81 -10.13 -20.82
N ASN A 114 -14.96 -9.50 -20.67
CA ASN A 114 -15.80 -9.07 -21.78
C ASN A 114 -15.28 -7.77 -22.45
N THR A 115 -14.17 -7.21 -21.97
CA THR A 115 -13.58 -5.98 -22.51
C THR A 115 -12.25 -6.23 -23.23
N SER A 116 -11.85 -5.30 -24.07
CA SER A 116 -10.54 -5.24 -24.74
C SER A 116 -9.37 -4.91 -23.79
N PHE A 117 -9.60 -4.79 -22.48
CA PHE A 117 -8.64 -4.27 -21.50
C PHE A 117 -7.27 -4.97 -21.55
N LEU A 118 -7.24 -6.31 -21.66
CA LEU A 118 -5.98 -7.08 -21.69
C LEU A 118 -5.13 -6.80 -22.94
N LYS A 119 -5.73 -6.33 -24.04
CA LYS A 119 -5.01 -5.96 -25.27
C LYS A 119 -4.37 -4.58 -25.13
N ILE A 120 -5.04 -3.68 -24.40
CA ILE A 120 -4.64 -2.28 -24.25
C ILE A 120 -3.60 -2.12 -23.14
N PHE A 121 -3.81 -2.79 -21.99
CA PHE A 121 -3.04 -2.54 -20.79
C PHE A 121 -1.98 -3.61 -20.52
N HIS A 122 -0.72 -3.16 -20.43
CA HIS A 122 0.42 -3.97 -20.01
C HIS A 122 1.02 -3.38 -18.73
N PRO A 123 1.08 -4.12 -17.61
CA PRO A 123 1.74 -3.62 -16.41
C PRO A 123 3.25 -3.50 -16.66
N ILE A 124 3.87 -2.49 -16.06
CA ILE A 124 5.34 -2.41 -16.03
C ILE A 124 5.84 -3.54 -15.14
N LYS A 125 6.64 -4.45 -15.72
CA LYS A 125 7.34 -5.49 -14.95
C LYS A 125 8.20 -4.82 -13.89
N ASN A 126 7.98 -5.17 -12.64
CA ASN A 126 8.80 -4.67 -11.54
C ASN A 126 10.03 -5.56 -11.43
N LYS A 127 11.18 -5.00 -11.05
CA LYS A 127 12.43 -5.76 -10.83
C LYS A 127 12.25 -6.95 -9.84
N TYR A 128 11.24 -6.86 -8.99
CA TYR A 128 10.89 -7.86 -7.98
C TYR A 128 10.05 -9.04 -8.49
N ASP A 129 9.52 -8.98 -9.72
CA ASP A 129 8.73 -10.08 -10.30
C ASP A 129 9.57 -11.37 -10.47
N ALA A 130 10.90 -11.24 -10.61
CA ALA A 130 11.83 -12.36 -10.76
C ALA A 130 12.21 -13.03 -9.43
N ILE A 131 11.94 -12.40 -8.28
CA ILE A 131 12.40 -12.87 -6.97
C ILE A 131 11.37 -13.77 -6.30
N ILE A 132 10.11 -13.74 -6.76
CA ILE A 132 9.02 -14.44 -6.07
C ILE A 132 8.30 -15.49 -6.93
N GLN A 133 8.95 -16.04 -7.97
CA GLN A 133 8.49 -17.27 -8.62
C GLN A 133 8.97 -18.49 -7.82
#